data_AF-A0A3P8AGX9-F1
#
_entry.id   AF-A0A3P8AGX9-F1
#
_cell.length_a   1.000
_cell.length_b   1.000
_cell.length_c   1.000
_cell.angle_alpha   90.00
_cell.angle_beta   90.00
_cell.angle_gamma   90.00
#
_symmetry.space_group_name_H-M   'P 1'
#
loop_
_entity.id
_entity.type
_entity.pdbx_description
1 polymer ?
#
loop_
_entity_poly.entity_id
_entity_poly.type
_entity_poly.pdbx_seq_one_letter_code
_entity_poly.pdbx_strand_id
1 'polypeptide(L)'
;MESPKITNISQDLCNGVTLIRLIEALQGRKYYGKIYEDEPTEIQMLLNVQMALDALREDGIKTVNIGSHDVVEGNTKLILGLVWCLIQRYQIAAHSKIPPKKLVMAWLQSVLPEMKITNFRTNWNDGRALSALLEYCQPGLCREWKGMDPHQGLANCERALKLASEYLNIPPIISAAHLNSPYLDELSCITYLSYFIMRGACGYQATLRRVQAVRSLQ
;
A
#
# COMPACT_ATOMS: atom_id res chain seq x y z
N MET A 1 -11.71 1.87 -21.81
CA MET A 1 -11.17 3.16 -21.34
C MET A 1 -9.90 2.84 -20.59
N GLU A 2 -8.75 3.27 -21.09
CA GLU A 2 -7.49 3.13 -20.33
C GLU A 2 -7.61 3.98 -19.06
N SER A 3 -7.17 3.43 -17.92
CA SER A 3 -7.11 4.20 -16.68
C SER A 3 -6.07 5.31 -16.82
N PRO A 4 -6.36 6.56 -16.42
CA PRO A 4 -5.41 7.65 -16.54
C PRO A 4 -4.12 7.33 -15.78
N LYS A 5 -2.98 7.43 -16.47
CA LYS A 5 -1.66 7.20 -15.90
C LYS A 5 -1.17 8.46 -15.22
N ILE A 6 -0.94 8.38 -13.91
CA ILE A 6 -0.28 9.44 -13.13
C ILE A 6 1.23 9.34 -13.37
N THR A 7 1.83 10.42 -13.86
CA THR A 7 3.28 10.61 -14.02
C THR A 7 3.85 11.50 -12.92
N ASN A 8 3.11 12.55 -12.53
CA ASN A 8 3.46 13.43 -11.42
C ASN A 8 2.28 13.59 -10.46
N ILE A 9 2.41 12.99 -9.27
CA ILE A 9 1.33 12.97 -8.27
C ILE A 9 0.92 14.36 -7.78
N SER A 10 1.84 15.34 -7.78
CA SER A 10 1.55 16.69 -7.30
C SER A 10 0.97 17.60 -8.36
N GLN A 11 0.81 17.13 -9.60
CA GLN A 11 0.27 17.91 -10.72
C GLN A 11 -0.96 17.24 -11.34
N ASP A 12 -0.90 15.92 -11.54
CA ASP A 12 -1.93 15.18 -12.28
C ASP A 12 -3.25 15.01 -11.50
N LEU A 13 -3.24 15.34 -10.20
CA LEU A 13 -4.41 15.34 -9.34
C LEU A 13 -5.05 16.73 -9.18
N CYS A 14 -4.35 17.80 -9.58
CA CYS A 14 -4.75 19.18 -9.29
C CYS A 14 -6.10 19.58 -9.89
N ASN A 15 -6.43 19.11 -11.09
CA ASN A 15 -7.73 19.41 -11.71
C ASN A 15 -8.92 18.63 -11.11
N GLY A 16 -8.64 17.68 -10.20
CA GLY A 16 -9.62 16.86 -9.50
C GLY A 16 -10.25 15.71 -10.30
N VAL A 17 -10.15 15.69 -11.64
CA VAL A 17 -10.81 14.66 -12.48
C VAL A 17 -10.20 13.29 -12.21
N THR A 18 -8.88 13.16 -12.28
CA THR A 18 -8.16 11.90 -11.99
C THR A 18 -8.44 11.41 -10.58
N LEU A 19 -8.51 12.33 -9.61
CA LEU A 19 -8.82 12.01 -8.22
C LEU A 19 -10.24 11.45 -8.08
N ILE A 20 -11.24 12.06 -8.72
CA ILE A 20 -12.61 11.53 -8.75
C ILE A 20 -12.62 10.12 -9.36
N ARG A 21 -11.98 9.92 -10.53
CA ARG A 21 -11.95 8.60 -11.19
C ARG A 21 -11.28 7.53 -10.34
N LEU A 22 -10.22 7.87 -9.61
CA LEU A 22 -9.57 6.98 -8.65
C LEU A 22 -10.54 6.59 -7.53
N ILE A 23 -11.25 7.56 -6.95
CA ILE A 23 -12.19 7.31 -5.86
C ILE A 23 -13.38 6.47 -6.32
N GLU A 24 -13.91 6.72 -7.52
CA GLU A 24 -14.95 5.88 -8.14
C GLU A 24 -14.50 4.42 -8.25
N ALA A 25 -13.26 4.18 -8.70
CA ALA A 25 -12.70 2.85 -8.81
C ALA A 25 -12.52 2.17 -7.44
N LEU A 26 -12.07 2.92 -6.42
CA LEU A 26 -11.87 2.41 -5.07
C LEU A 26 -13.19 2.11 -4.34
N GLN A 27 -14.23 2.93 -4.54
CA GLN A 27 -15.53 2.76 -3.90
C GLN A 27 -16.49 1.86 -4.70
N GLY A 28 -16.16 1.53 -5.95
CA GLY A 28 -17.03 0.73 -6.81
C GLY A 28 -18.36 1.42 -7.18
N ARG A 29 -18.42 2.76 -7.11
CA ARG A 29 -19.59 3.56 -7.48
C ARG A 29 -19.20 4.74 -8.36
N LYS A 30 -20.14 5.21 -9.18
CA LYS A 30 -19.99 6.43 -9.98
C LYS A 30 -20.58 7.62 -9.25
N TYR A 31 -19.97 8.79 -9.42
CA TYR A 31 -20.53 10.06 -8.95
C TYR A 31 -21.20 10.76 -10.13
N TYR A 32 -22.46 11.14 -9.93
CA TYR A 32 -23.28 11.80 -10.97
C TYR A 32 -23.33 13.32 -10.80
N GLY A 33 -22.50 13.88 -9.90
CA GLY A 33 -22.31 15.32 -9.80
C GLY A 33 -21.69 15.89 -11.08
N LYS A 34 -21.78 17.21 -11.26
CA LYS A 34 -21.15 17.89 -12.41
C LYS A 34 -19.63 17.84 -12.26
N ILE A 35 -18.97 17.08 -13.12
CA ILE A 35 -17.51 17.00 -13.23
C ILE A 35 -17.06 17.90 -14.38
N TYR A 36 -16.10 18.78 -14.12
CA TYR A 36 -15.54 19.67 -15.15
C TYR A 36 -14.28 19.03 -15.73
N GLU A 37 -14.41 18.37 -16.89
CA GLU A 37 -13.32 17.60 -17.52
C GLU A 37 -12.50 18.43 -18.52
N ASP A 38 -13.18 19.29 -19.28
CA ASP A 38 -12.58 20.06 -20.38
C ASP A 38 -11.99 21.38 -19.86
N GLU A 39 -10.67 21.41 -19.67
CA GLU A 39 -9.89 22.60 -19.26
C GLU A 39 -10.57 23.43 -18.13
N PRO A 40 -10.81 22.82 -16.95
CA PRO A 40 -11.56 23.48 -15.88
C PRO A 40 -10.86 24.75 -15.40
N THR A 41 -11.63 25.80 -15.12
CA THR A 41 -11.12 26.98 -14.40
C THR A 41 -10.70 26.59 -12.98
N GLU A 42 -9.88 27.40 -12.31
CA GLU A 42 -9.43 27.12 -10.94
C GLU A 42 -10.59 26.86 -9.96
N ILE A 43 -11.67 27.64 -10.06
CA ILE A 43 -12.89 27.43 -9.27
C ILE A 43 -13.51 26.07 -9.58
N GLN A 44 -13.53 25.65 -10.85
CA GLN A 44 -14.04 24.34 -11.25
C GLN A 44 -13.13 23.19 -10.77
N MET A 45 -11.82 23.38 -10.77
CA MET A 45 -10.87 22.43 -10.17
C MET A 45 -11.13 22.26 -8.67
N LEU A 46 -11.34 23.36 -7.94
CA LEU A 46 -11.70 23.32 -6.52
C LEU A 46 -13.00 22.54 -6.28
N LEU A 47 -14.02 22.73 -7.13
CA LEU A 47 -15.27 21.98 -7.06
C LEU A 47 -15.09 20.49 -7.34
N ASN A 48 -14.29 20.12 -8.35
CA ASN A 48 -13.97 18.72 -8.64
C ASN A 48 -13.28 18.05 -7.45
N VAL A 49 -12.23 18.69 -6.90
CA VAL A 49 -11.50 18.14 -5.74
C VAL A 49 -12.41 18.07 -4.51
N GLN A 50 -13.25 19.09 -4.28
CA GLN A 50 -14.17 19.10 -3.16
C GLN A 50 -15.15 17.92 -3.22
N MET A 51 -15.71 17.63 -4.40
CA MET A 51 -16.56 16.45 -4.62
C MET A 51 -15.84 15.15 -4.24
N ALA A 52 -14.58 15.00 -4.66
CA ALA A 52 -13.74 13.87 -4.28
C ALA A 52 -13.56 13.77 -2.76
N LEU A 53 -13.20 14.87 -2.09
CA LEU A 53 -13.00 14.87 -0.63
C LEU A 53 -14.28 14.57 0.15
N ASP A 54 -15.44 15.06 -0.31
CA ASP A 54 -16.74 14.74 0.29
C ASP A 54 -17.09 13.26 0.17
N ALA A 55 -16.84 12.67 -1.01
CA ALA A 55 -17.02 11.24 -1.20
C ALA A 55 -16.14 10.38 -0.28
N LEU A 56 -14.93 10.83 0.05
CA LEU A 56 -14.06 10.16 1.03
C LEU A 56 -14.59 10.30 2.47
N ARG A 57 -15.15 11.46 2.81
CA ARG A 57 -15.77 11.71 4.12
C ARG A 57 -16.98 10.82 4.35
N GLU A 58 -17.83 10.64 3.34
CA GLU A 58 -18.95 9.70 3.37
C GLU A 58 -18.50 8.27 3.71
N ASP A 59 -17.32 7.88 3.23
CA ASP A 59 -16.73 6.56 3.46
C ASP A 59 -15.96 6.46 4.80
N GLY A 60 -16.07 7.48 5.65
CA GLY A 60 -15.48 7.55 6.99
C GLY A 60 -14.00 7.90 7.01
N ILE A 61 -13.42 8.36 5.90
CA ILE A 61 -12.03 8.81 5.87
C ILE A 61 -11.93 10.21 6.48
N LYS A 62 -11.07 10.34 7.49
CA LYS A 62 -10.76 11.64 8.09
C LYS A 62 -9.61 12.30 7.32
N THR A 63 -9.95 13.17 6.37
CA THR A 63 -8.97 14.01 5.64
C THR A 63 -8.58 15.22 6.50
N VAL A 64 -8.00 14.98 7.68
CA VAL A 64 -7.64 16.05 8.62
C VAL A 64 -6.59 16.95 7.98
N ASN A 65 -6.89 18.25 7.91
CA ASN A 65 -6.01 19.28 7.33
C ASN A 65 -5.72 19.12 5.83
N ILE A 66 -6.64 18.53 5.05
CA ILE A 66 -6.54 18.48 3.59
C ILE A 66 -7.81 19.11 3.01
N GLY A 67 -7.68 20.29 2.42
CA GLY A 67 -8.71 21.00 1.68
C GLY A 67 -8.56 20.86 0.17
N SER A 68 -9.55 21.32 -0.59
CA SER A 68 -9.51 21.29 -2.06
C SER A 68 -8.38 22.16 -2.62
N HIS A 69 -8.16 23.32 -2.01
CA HIS A 69 -7.08 24.25 -2.36
C HIS A 69 -5.69 23.61 -2.30
N ASP A 70 -5.42 22.81 -1.26
CA ASP A 70 -4.13 22.14 -1.10
C ASP A 70 -3.81 21.19 -2.26
N VAL A 71 -4.82 20.54 -2.82
CA VAL A 71 -4.66 19.64 -3.96
C VAL A 71 -4.52 20.44 -5.26
N VAL A 72 -5.36 21.47 -5.46
CA VAL A 72 -5.33 22.31 -6.67
C VAL A 72 -3.98 23.04 -6.80
N GLU A 73 -3.42 23.54 -5.70
CA GLU A 73 -2.08 24.17 -5.68
C GLU A 73 -0.91 23.18 -5.79
N GLY A 74 -1.18 21.87 -5.73
CA GLY A 74 -0.13 20.85 -5.83
C GLY A 74 0.71 20.72 -4.57
N ASN A 75 0.14 20.91 -3.37
CA ASN A 75 0.85 20.72 -2.11
C ASN A 75 1.21 19.24 -1.92
N THR A 76 2.42 18.87 -2.37
CA THR A 76 2.91 17.48 -2.39
C THR A 76 2.77 16.78 -1.04
N LYS A 77 3.05 17.47 0.07
CA LYS A 77 2.96 16.88 1.41
C LYS A 77 1.52 16.44 1.73
N LEU A 78 0.55 17.29 1.45
CA LEU A 78 -0.86 17.01 1.73
C LEU A 78 -1.45 16.00 0.73
N ILE A 79 -1.01 16.05 -0.53
CA ILE A 79 -1.36 15.04 -1.54
C ILE A 79 -0.85 13.66 -1.15
N LEU A 80 0.41 13.53 -0.70
CA LEU A 80 0.94 12.27 -0.20
C LEU A 80 0.18 11.80 1.05
N GLY A 81 -0.22 12.73 1.92
CA GLY A 81 -1.10 12.44 3.05
C GLY A 81 -2.46 11.88 2.61
N LEU A 82 -3.07 12.46 1.57
CA LEU A 82 -4.33 11.99 0.99
C LEU A 82 -4.18 10.57 0.42
N VAL A 83 -3.12 10.32 -0.35
CA VAL A 83 -2.83 9.00 -0.93
C VAL A 83 -2.64 7.95 0.16
N TRP A 84 -1.95 8.30 1.24
CA TRP A 84 -1.82 7.44 2.41
C TRP A 84 -3.18 7.14 3.07
N CYS A 85 -4.08 8.12 3.20
CA CYS A 85 -5.44 7.87 3.68
C CYS A 85 -6.19 6.86 2.80
N LEU A 86 -6.04 6.94 1.46
CA LEU A 86 -6.64 5.98 0.53
C LEU A 86 -6.07 4.57 0.72
N ILE A 87 -4.74 4.43 0.76
CA ILE A 87 -4.07 3.13 0.99
C ILE A 87 -4.54 2.51 2.30
N GLN A 88 -4.58 3.28 3.39
CA GLN A 88 -5.05 2.78 4.68
C GLN A 88 -6.49 2.27 4.62
N ARG A 89 -7.39 3.05 4.01
CA ARG A 89 -8.84 2.75 4.01
C ARG A 89 -9.20 1.59 3.09
N TYR A 90 -8.61 1.55 1.90
CA TYR A 90 -9.01 0.63 0.84
C TYR A 90 -8.11 -0.60 0.71
N GLN A 91 -6.87 -0.53 1.20
CA GLN A 91 -5.90 -1.63 1.06
C GLN A 91 -5.67 -2.41 2.36
N ILE A 92 -5.54 -1.74 3.51
CA ILE A 92 -5.10 -2.39 4.76
C ILE A 92 -6.25 -2.65 5.73
N ALA A 93 -6.99 -1.60 6.07
CA ALA A 93 -7.89 -1.59 7.21
C ALA A 93 -9.32 -1.27 6.77
N ALA A 94 -9.82 -1.97 5.75
CA ALA A 94 -11.20 -1.83 5.29
C ALA A 94 -12.18 -2.02 6.45
N HIS A 95 -12.64 -0.90 7.03
CA HIS A 95 -13.54 -0.81 8.18
C HIS A 95 -13.00 -1.33 9.52
N SER A 96 -11.70 -1.56 9.66
CA SER A 96 -11.11 -1.95 10.95
C SER A 96 -10.90 -0.74 11.87
N LYS A 97 -11.27 -0.89 13.15
CA LYS A 97 -10.93 0.10 14.20
C LYS A 97 -9.47 0.02 14.65
N ILE A 98 -8.75 -1.04 14.26
CA ILE A 98 -7.34 -1.24 14.62
C ILE A 98 -6.48 -0.39 13.67
N PRO A 99 -5.54 0.41 14.18
CA PRO A 99 -4.63 1.17 13.34
C PRO A 99 -3.89 0.27 12.33
N PRO A 100 -3.81 0.65 11.04
CA PRO A 100 -3.20 -0.17 9.98
C PRO A 100 -1.82 -0.72 10.34
N LYS A 101 -0.95 0.13 10.89
CA LYS A 101 0.40 -0.25 11.35
C LYS A 101 0.37 -1.39 12.37
N LYS A 102 -0.53 -1.30 13.36
CA LYS A 102 -0.64 -2.32 14.42
C LYS A 102 -1.15 -3.64 13.84
N LEU A 103 -2.12 -3.58 12.92
CA LEU A 103 -2.66 -4.75 12.25
C LEU A 103 -1.58 -5.47 11.43
N VAL A 104 -0.84 -4.74 10.58
CA VAL A 104 0.23 -5.31 9.76
C VAL A 104 1.34 -5.89 10.65
N MET A 105 1.74 -5.18 11.70
CA MET A 105 2.78 -5.64 12.63
C MET A 105 2.37 -6.94 13.34
N ALA A 106 1.15 -6.99 13.89
CA ALA A 106 0.66 -8.16 14.59
C ALA A 106 0.59 -9.40 13.67
N TRP A 107 0.16 -9.21 12.42
CA TRP A 107 0.16 -10.28 11.44
C TRP A 107 1.59 -10.76 11.12
N LEU A 108 2.51 -9.84 10.84
CA LEU A 108 3.92 -10.18 10.54
C LEU A 108 4.59 -10.93 11.69
N GLN A 109 4.40 -10.49 12.93
CA GLN A 109 4.96 -11.17 14.11
C GLN A 109 4.35 -12.56 14.31
N SER A 110 3.07 -12.76 13.95
CA SER A 110 2.42 -14.06 14.00
C SER A 110 2.95 -15.03 12.93
N VAL A 111 3.20 -14.54 11.72
CA VAL A 111 3.61 -15.39 10.59
C VAL A 111 5.13 -15.58 10.48
N LEU A 112 5.92 -14.63 10.99
CA LEU A 112 7.38 -14.65 11.04
C LEU A 112 7.91 -14.55 12.49
N PRO A 113 7.56 -15.49 13.40
CA PRO A 113 7.93 -15.39 14.81
C PRO A 113 9.46 -15.40 15.05
N GLU A 114 10.23 -15.98 14.13
CA GLU A 114 11.69 -16.08 14.23
C GLU A 114 12.41 -14.76 13.89
N MET A 115 11.80 -13.88 13.08
CA MET A 115 12.44 -12.65 12.60
C MET A 115 12.42 -11.49 13.60
N LYS A 116 11.66 -11.61 14.71
CA LYS A 116 11.50 -10.56 15.74
C LYS A 116 11.26 -9.16 15.12
N ILE A 117 10.32 -9.07 14.18
CA ILE A 117 9.99 -7.80 13.52
C ILE A 117 9.42 -6.81 14.54
N THR A 118 10.01 -5.62 14.62
CA THR A 118 9.64 -4.54 15.55
C THR A 118 9.42 -3.21 14.84
N ASN A 119 9.87 -3.06 13.59
CA ASN A 119 9.71 -1.85 12.81
C ASN A 119 9.50 -2.13 11.30
N PHE A 120 9.09 -1.09 10.58
CA PHE A 120 8.90 -1.07 9.13
C PHE A 120 10.01 -0.27 8.43
N ARG A 121 11.22 -0.30 9.00
CA ARG A 121 12.40 0.39 8.50
C ARG A 121 13.55 -0.61 8.43
N THR A 122 14.46 -0.55 9.40
CA THR A 122 15.72 -1.31 9.42
C THR A 122 15.56 -2.82 9.47
N ASN A 123 14.46 -3.37 10.00
CA ASN A 123 14.23 -4.83 9.98
C ASN A 123 14.08 -5.41 8.57
N TRP A 124 13.89 -4.57 7.55
CA TRP A 124 13.67 -4.99 6.17
C TRP A 124 14.89 -4.76 5.28
N ASN A 125 15.88 -4.01 5.75
CA ASN A 125 16.98 -3.53 4.92
C ASN A 125 17.89 -4.65 4.42
N ASP A 126 18.06 -5.74 5.17
CA ASP A 126 18.93 -6.85 4.76
C ASP A 126 18.26 -7.85 3.79
N GLY A 127 16.98 -7.65 3.46
CA GLY A 127 16.19 -8.50 2.57
C GLY A 127 15.77 -9.86 3.16
N ARG A 128 16.21 -10.21 4.37
CA ARG A 128 15.91 -11.52 5.00
C ARG A 128 14.46 -11.59 5.47
N ALA A 129 13.94 -10.50 6.04
CA ALA A 129 12.53 -10.42 6.45
C ALA A 129 11.59 -10.60 5.26
N LEU A 130 11.89 -9.96 4.13
CA LEU A 130 11.11 -10.12 2.91
C LEU A 130 11.22 -11.56 2.38
N SER A 131 12.43 -12.12 2.33
CA SER A 131 12.64 -13.51 1.88
C SER A 131 11.89 -14.53 2.74
N ALA A 132 11.89 -14.35 4.07
CA ALA A 132 11.12 -15.17 5.00
C ALA A 132 9.61 -15.04 4.76
N LEU A 133 9.13 -13.84 4.43
CA LEU A 133 7.74 -13.61 4.07
C LEU A 133 7.35 -14.35 2.79
N LEU A 134 8.22 -14.37 1.77
CA LEU A 134 7.97 -15.12 0.53
C LEU A 134 7.89 -16.62 0.80
N GLU A 135 8.82 -17.16 1.59
CA GLU A 135 8.80 -18.56 2.00
C GLU A 135 7.52 -18.91 2.79
N TYR A 136 7.05 -18.00 3.65
CA TYR A 136 5.77 -18.18 4.32
C TYR A 136 4.58 -18.20 3.34
N CYS A 137 4.55 -17.29 2.38
CA CYS A 137 3.47 -17.18 1.40
C CYS A 137 3.41 -18.40 0.47
N GLN A 138 4.59 -18.85 0.02
CA GLN A 138 4.77 -20.00 -0.86
C GLN A 138 6.00 -20.80 -0.41
N PRO A 139 5.82 -21.87 0.38
CA PRO A 139 6.91 -22.73 0.82
C PRO A 139 7.72 -23.28 -0.36
N GLY A 140 9.05 -23.20 -0.26
CA GLY A 140 9.97 -23.57 -1.32
C GLY A 140 10.51 -22.41 -2.16
N LEU A 141 9.96 -21.21 -2.04
CA LEU A 141 10.38 -20.05 -2.84
C LEU A 141 11.69 -19.42 -2.35
N CYS A 142 11.95 -19.43 -1.04
CA CYS A 142 13.12 -18.80 -0.41
C CYS A 142 13.64 -19.62 0.78
N ARG A 143 13.87 -20.92 0.61
CA ARG A 143 14.26 -21.85 1.71
C ARG A 143 15.49 -21.41 2.50
N GLU A 144 16.40 -20.71 1.86
CA GLU A 144 17.68 -20.27 2.39
C GLU A 144 17.62 -18.98 3.20
N TRP A 145 16.44 -18.36 3.37
CA TRP A 145 16.30 -17.04 4.00
C TRP A 145 17.02 -16.90 5.35
N LYS A 146 17.09 -17.98 6.13
CA LYS A 146 17.78 -18.02 7.43
C LYS A 146 19.29 -17.80 7.31
N GLY A 147 19.91 -18.40 6.29
CA GLY A 147 21.35 -18.42 6.06
C GLY A 147 21.86 -17.35 5.09
N MET A 148 20.97 -16.49 4.59
CA MET A 148 21.38 -15.36 3.74
C MET A 148 22.30 -14.41 4.51
N ASP A 149 23.33 -13.93 3.83
CA ASP A 149 24.30 -12.97 4.36
C ASP A 149 23.63 -11.58 4.52
N PRO A 150 23.53 -11.03 5.75
CA PRO A 150 22.91 -9.73 5.98
C PRO A 150 23.72 -8.57 5.37
N HIS A 151 25.01 -8.75 5.07
CA HIS A 151 25.84 -7.73 4.43
C HIS A 151 25.53 -7.56 2.94
N GLN A 152 24.81 -8.52 2.33
CA GLN A 152 24.35 -8.46 0.94
C GLN A 152 22.93 -7.92 0.80
N GLY A 153 22.55 -6.98 1.66
CA GLY A 153 21.17 -6.50 1.78
C GLY A 153 20.53 -6.02 0.47
N LEU A 154 21.28 -5.32 -0.39
CA LEU A 154 20.77 -4.87 -1.69
C LEU A 154 20.44 -6.06 -2.61
N ALA A 155 21.38 -6.98 -2.80
CA ALA A 155 21.18 -8.17 -3.64
C ALA A 155 20.05 -9.07 -3.09
N ASN A 156 19.97 -9.19 -1.76
CA ASN A 156 18.89 -9.90 -1.09
C ASN A 156 17.52 -9.26 -1.37
N CYS A 157 17.43 -7.92 -1.29
CA CYS A 157 16.22 -7.18 -1.62
C CYS A 157 15.84 -7.31 -3.09
N GLU A 158 16.79 -7.18 -4.02
CA GLU A 158 16.57 -7.34 -5.47
C GLU A 158 16.00 -8.71 -5.79
N ARG A 159 16.63 -9.75 -5.25
CA ARG A 159 16.17 -11.13 -5.43
C ARG A 159 14.76 -11.33 -4.88
N ALA A 160 14.51 -10.89 -3.65
CA ALA A 160 13.21 -11.08 -3.01
C ALA A 160 12.09 -10.31 -3.74
N LEU A 161 12.33 -9.06 -4.13
CA LEU A 161 11.36 -8.26 -4.91
C LEU A 161 11.05 -8.91 -6.27
N LYS A 162 12.08 -9.43 -6.96
CA LYS A 162 11.90 -10.17 -8.22
C LYS A 162 11.02 -11.41 -8.02
N LEU A 163 11.32 -12.24 -7.01
CA LEU A 163 10.53 -13.44 -6.72
C LEU A 163 9.09 -13.12 -6.32
N ALA A 164 8.89 -12.04 -5.55
CA ALA A 164 7.55 -11.58 -5.17
C ALA A 164 6.72 -11.20 -6.41
N SER A 165 7.33 -10.51 -7.37
CA SER A 165 6.68 -10.13 -8.62
C SER A 165 6.38 -11.34 -9.51
N GLU A 166 7.36 -12.21 -9.74
CA GLU A 166 7.26 -13.31 -10.70
C GLU A 166 6.34 -14.46 -10.21
N TYR A 167 6.37 -14.77 -8.91
CA TYR A 167 5.70 -15.95 -8.38
C TYR A 167 4.47 -15.64 -7.52
N LEU A 168 4.40 -14.45 -6.92
CA LEU A 168 3.32 -14.08 -6.01
C LEU A 168 2.42 -12.96 -6.55
N ASN A 169 2.68 -12.46 -7.76
CA ASN A 169 1.97 -11.33 -8.39
C ASN A 169 1.96 -10.06 -7.53
N ILE A 170 3.05 -9.81 -6.79
CA ILE A 170 3.20 -8.59 -5.98
C ILE A 170 3.82 -7.50 -6.85
N PRO A 171 3.16 -6.34 -7.04
CA PRO A 171 3.68 -5.29 -7.90
C PRO A 171 4.92 -4.64 -7.29
N PRO A 172 5.97 -4.36 -8.10
CA PRO A 172 7.24 -3.80 -7.63
C PRO A 172 7.16 -2.28 -7.39
N ILE A 173 6.30 -1.86 -6.45
CA ILE A 173 6.07 -0.44 -6.13
C ILE A 173 7.16 0.18 -5.23
N ILE A 174 8.12 -0.63 -4.77
CA ILE A 174 9.31 -0.19 -4.04
C ILE A 174 10.54 -0.80 -4.71
N SER A 175 11.61 -0.01 -4.85
CA SER A 175 12.88 -0.49 -5.39
C SER A 175 13.71 -1.18 -4.31
N ALA A 176 14.63 -2.06 -4.73
CA ALA A 176 15.55 -2.71 -3.80
C ALA A 176 16.44 -1.71 -3.06
N ALA A 177 16.92 -0.67 -3.75
CA ALA A 177 17.72 0.39 -3.14
C ALA A 177 16.95 1.14 -2.05
N HIS A 178 15.65 1.42 -2.26
CA HIS A 178 14.82 2.04 -1.23
C HIS A 178 14.55 1.09 -0.06
N LEU A 179 14.25 -0.19 -0.33
CA LEU A 179 14.01 -1.19 0.72
C LEU A 179 15.27 -1.45 1.57
N ASN A 180 16.46 -1.46 0.95
CA ASN A 180 17.75 -1.63 1.61
C ASN A 180 18.24 -0.37 2.36
N SER A 181 17.62 0.79 2.12
CA SER A 181 18.07 2.07 2.68
C SER A 181 17.86 2.16 4.20
N PRO A 182 18.85 2.66 4.98
CA PRO A 182 18.66 2.97 6.39
C PRO A 182 17.62 4.06 6.64
N TYR A 183 17.27 4.84 5.61
CA TYR A 183 16.26 5.89 5.64
C TYR A 183 14.91 5.43 5.06
N LEU A 184 14.67 4.12 4.97
CA LEU A 184 13.40 3.58 4.51
C LEU A 184 12.22 4.25 5.25
N ASP A 185 11.33 4.83 4.45
CA ASP A 185 10.09 5.39 4.95
C ASP A 185 9.13 4.25 5.37
N GLU A 186 8.57 4.40 6.57
CA GLU A 186 7.71 3.41 7.19
C GLU A 186 6.39 3.26 6.42
N LEU A 187 5.80 4.35 5.90
CA LEU A 187 4.53 4.27 5.18
C LEU A 187 4.72 3.58 3.84
N SER A 188 5.84 3.84 3.17
CA SER A 188 6.22 3.18 1.91
C SER A 188 6.43 1.68 2.11
N CYS A 189 7.13 1.28 3.19
CA CYS A 189 7.30 -0.12 3.55
C CYS A 189 5.96 -0.81 3.85
N ILE A 190 5.10 -0.20 4.67
CA ILE A 190 3.77 -0.73 4.98
C ILE A 190 2.91 -0.84 3.71
N THR A 191 2.99 0.15 2.81
CA THR A 191 2.25 0.14 1.53
C THR A 191 2.66 -1.07 0.70
N TYR A 192 3.95 -1.35 0.55
CA TYR A 192 4.41 -2.54 -0.16
C TYR A 192 3.96 -3.84 0.53
N LEU A 193 4.15 -3.93 1.85
CA LEU A 193 3.77 -5.13 2.62
C LEU A 193 2.27 -5.39 2.64
N SER A 194 1.46 -4.34 2.44
CA SER A 194 0.00 -4.49 2.40
C SER A 194 -0.47 -5.41 1.26
N TYR A 195 0.31 -5.50 0.16
CA TYR A 195 0.03 -6.43 -0.95
C TYR A 195 0.09 -7.91 -0.57
N PHE A 196 0.70 -8.26 0.56
CA PHE A 196 0.75 -9.64 1.05
C PHE A 196 -0.46 -10.00 1.92
N ILE A 197 -1.08 -9.01 2.59
CA ILE A 197 -2.13 -9.23 3.60
C ILE A 197 -3.54 -8.91 3.11
N MET A 198 -3.67 -8.19 1.99
CA MET A 198 -4.96 -7.92 1.38
C MET A 198 -5.77 -9.20 1.21
N ARG A 199 -7.09 -9.09 1.33
CA ARG A 199 -7.97 -10.25 1.12
C ARG A 199 -7.70 -10.85 -0.25
N GLY A 200 -7.43 -12.15 -0.28
CA GLY A 200 -7.10 -12.89 -1.50
C GLY A 200 -5.62 -12.87 -1.89
N ALA A 201 -4.78 -12.05 -1.25
CA ALA A 201 -3.33 -12.05 -1.49
C ALA A 201 -2.64 -13.32 -0.98
N CYS A 202 -1.39 -13.53 -1.40
CA CYS A 202 -0.62 -14.73 -1.11
C CYS A 202 -0.43 -14.98 0.40
N GLY A 203 -0.10 -13.96 1.19
CA GLY A 203 0.04 -14.07 2.64
C GLY A 203 -1.29 -14.34 3.34
N TYR A 204 -2.37 -13.67 2.91
CA TYR A 204 -3.73 -13.94 3.39
C TYR A 204 -4.14 -15.40 3.15
N GLN A 205 -3.94 -15.92 1.93
CA GLN A 205 -4.25 -17.30 1.59
C GLN A 205 -3.38 -18.29 2.37
N ALA A 206 -2.09 -18.01 2.54
CA ALA A 206 -1.19 -18.84 3.35
C ALA A 206 -1.64 -18.91 4.82
N THR A 207 -2.09 -17.78 5.38
CA THR A 207 -2.68 -17.74 6.72
C THR A 207 -3.95 -18.59 6.81
N LEU A 208 -4.87 -18.49 5.85
CA LEU A 208 -6.08 -19.30 5.82
C LEU A 208 -5.78 -20.81 5.78
N ARG A 209 -4.87 -21.23 4.89
CA ARG A 209 -4.45 -22.64 4.77
C ARG A 209 -3.90 -23.16 6.10
N ARG A 210 -3.07 -22.37 6.78
CA ARG A 210 -2.49 -22.75 8.08
C ARG A 210 -3.55 -22.89 9.18
N VAL A 211 -4.50 -21.95 9.26
CA VAL A 211 -5.60 -22.02 10.23
C VAL A 211 -6.50 -23.23 9.98
N GLN A 212 -6.80 -23.53 8.72
CA GLN A 212 -7.59 -24.71 8.34
C GLN A 212 -6.88 -26.02 8.72
N ALA A 213 -5.57 -26.13 8.46
CA ALA A 213 -4.79 -27.31 8.82
C ALA A 213 -4.73 -27.55 10.34
N VAL A 214 -4.64 -26.48 11.16
CA VAL A 214 -4.69 -26.61 12.62
C VAL A 214 -6.06 -27.09 13.09
N ARG A 215 -7.15 -26.58 12.49
CA ARG A 215 -8.51 -26.99 12.84
C ARG A 215 -8.82 -28.44 12.47
N SER A 216 -8.22 -28.98 11.41
CA SER A 216 -8.39 -30.40 11.04
C SER A 216 -7.65 -31.38 11.95
N LEU A 217 -6.77 -30.89 12.84
CA LEU A 217 -6.02 -31.69 13.80
C LEU A 217 -6.64 -31.69 15.21
N GLN A 218 -7.76 -30.98 15.40
CA GLN A 218 -8.54 -30.89 16.64
C GLN A 218 -9.87 -31.61 16.46
#